data_AF-A0A484WVR1-F1
#
_entry.id   AF-A0A484WVR1-F1
#
_cell.length_a   1.000
_cell.length_b   1.000
_cell.length_c   1.000
_cell.angle_alpha   90.00
_cell.angle_beta   90.00
_cell.angle_gamma   90.00
#
_symmetry.space_group_name_H-M   'P 1'
#
loop_
_entity.id
_entity.type
_entity.pdbx_description
1 polymer ?
#
loop_
_entity_poly.entity_id
_entity_poly.type
_entity_poly.pdbx_seq_one_letter_code
_entity_poly.pdbx_strand_id
1 'polypeptide(L)'
;MVPENTYVYDSLYQLVSATGREMASAGQQGSSLPSATVPLPADGSAYTNYTRTYTYDEAGNLTQMRHSAPATNNSYKTDITVSERSNRGVLSTLTENPADVEALFTAGGQQAQLQPGQALVWTPRNELLQVTPVVRDGGEDDRESYRYDGGSLRILKVSLQSAGNSVQTQRVIYLPGLELRSMQSGNTETESLEVISVGEAGRAQVRVLHWANGKPDGIDNDQVRYSYDNLTGSSGLELDGNGKVISTEEYYPYGGTAVWTARSAVEAGYKTVRYSGKERDATGLYCYGYRYYQPWAGRWLSADPAGAVDGLNLFRMCRNNPVTYYDLAGMITNFDFEGLSAITEAVNSLDFIQRNQYGLDIIMNTLAESSQVLGNAIQRLDKKTLDKSTKKAIRDLLAYTSSKSKIKTSRFKKELKDKFIKMKASIDWNIENKGEKLRFKNRMGRDMAIAYVYPNDPEKKNIIYLTEVFVKEKAHFSAQRENALDNVETIIHEVSHFQMTEDYFYAPQPHTTSADEYFNVTLKGLHDFNRIVGTDSDPNIMELQTKYSLLGAIDPVNKARKEFYEGRSRLKIALNNADHMALLAMQLGHPSRIPA
;
A
#
# COMPACT_ATOMS: atom_id res chain seq x y z
N MET A 1 -29.19 4.60 -26.16
CA MET A 1 -29.58 4.83 -24.75
C MET A 1 -28.48 4.27 -23.89
N VAL A 2 -27.83 5.08 -23.05
CA VAL A 2 -26.97 4.58 -21.98
C VAL A 2 -27.90 4.28 -20.81
N PRO A 3 -28.11 3.03 -20.39
CA PRO A 3 -28.95 2.77 -19.23
C PRO A 3 -28.25 3.30 -17.99
N GLU A 4 -28.95 4.16 -17.25
CA GLU A 4 -28.54 4.67 -15.95
C GLU A 4 -28.54 3.52 -14.92
N ASN A 5 -27.45 3.37 -14.18
CA ASN A 5 -27.42 2.48 -13.02
C ASN A 5 -28.06 3.18 -11.82
N THR A 6 -29.20 2.69 -11.37
CA THR A 6 -29.90 3.18 -10.16
C THR A 6 -29.64 2.23 -9.00
N TYR A 7 -29.27 2.78 -7.85
CA TYR A 7 -29.01 2.03 -6.63
C TYR A 7 -29.95 2.49 -5.51
N VAL A 8 -30.53 1.55 -4.79
CA VAL A 8 -31.40 1.82 -3.63
C VAL A 8 -30.80 1.14 -2.42
N TYR A 9 -30.78 1.87 -1.30
CA TYR A 9 -30.20 1.42 -0.05
C TYR A 9 -31.27 1.38 1.05
N ASP A 10 -31.10 0.50 2.03
CA ASP A 10 -31.86 0.55 3.28
C ASP A 10 -31.32 1.65 4.22
N SER A 11 -31.93 1.80 5.40
CA SER A 11 -31.50 2.77 6.41
C SER A 11 -30.13 2.47 7.04
N LEU A 12 -29.57 1.27 6.82
CA LEU A 12 -28.22 0.88 7.23
C LEU A 12 -27.20 1.05 6.09
N TYR A 13 -27.62 1.64 4.98
CA TYR A 13 -26.86 1.81 3.75
C TYR A 13 -26.42 0.50 3.09
N GLN A 14 -27.16 -0.60 3.31
CA GLN A 14 -26.98 -1.84 2.57
C GLN A 14 -27.71 -1.74 1.22
N LEU A 15 -27.07 -2.21 0.15
CA LEU A 15 -27.62 -2.14 -1.20
C LEU A 15 -28.80 -3.11 -1.34
N VAL A 16 -30.05 -2.63 -1.41
CA VAL A 16 -31.24 -3.49 -1.53
C VAL A 16 -31.73 -3.65 -2.97
N SER A 17 -31.38 -2.74 -3.88
CA SER A 17 -31.70 -2.84 -5.30
C SER A 17 -30.66 -2.17 -6.17
N ALA A 18 -30.38 -2.76 -7.33
CA ALA A 18 -29.52 -2.20 -8.36
C ALA A 18 -30.07 -2.48 -9.77
N THR A 19 -30.09 -1.46 -10.62
CA THR A 19 -30.32 -1.63 -12.06
C THR A 19 -29.00 -1.52 -12.84
N GLY A 20 -28.99 -2.09 -14.03
CA GLY A 20 -27.85 -1.99 -14.93
C GLY A 20 -28.15 -2.65 -16.27
N ARG A 21 -27.08 -2.89 -17.03
CA ARG A 21 -27.13 -3.67 -18.27
C ARG A 21 -26.27 -4.91 -18.17
N GLU A 22 -26.63 -5.91 -18.95
CA GLU A 22 -25.87 -7.13 -19.16
C GLU A 22 -25.88 -7.50 -20.64
N MET A 23 -25.02 -8.42 -21.04
CA MET A 23 -25.15 -9.04 -22.36
C MET A 23 -26.54 -9.66 -22.49
N ALA A 24 -27.21 -9.46 -23.62
CA ALA A 24 -28.51 -10.11 -23.89
C ALA A 24 -28.40 -11.65 -23.91
N SER A 25 -27.20 -12.17 -24.13
CA SER A 25 -26.85 -13.60 -24.06
C SER A 25 -26.42 -14.05 -22.65
N ALA A 26 -26.50 -13.20 -21.63
CA ALA A 26 -26.16 -13.57 -20.26
C ALA A 26 -27.11 -14.66 -19.76
N GLY A 27 -26.54 -15.68 -19.12
CA GLY A 27 -27.28 -16.70 -18.39
C GLY A 27 -27.28 -16.42 -16.89
N GLN A 28 -27.62 -17.43 -16.10
CA GLN A 28 -27.48 -17.37 -14.65
C GLN A 28 -26.01 -17.20 -14.24
N GLN A 29 -25.73 -16.20 -13.41
CA GLN A 29 -24.40 -15.99 -12.86
C GLN A 29 -23.95 -17.20 -12.01
N GLY A 30 -22.73 -17.67 -12.25
CA GLY A 30 -22.04 -18.65 -11.43
C GLY A 30 -20.56 -18.28 -11.21
N SER A 31 -19.71 -19.30 -11.06
CA SER A 31 -18.26 -19.14 -10.90
C SER A 31 -17.50 -18.94 -12.20
N SER A 32 -18.12 -19.18 -13.36
CA SER A 32 -17.48 -18.97 -14.67
C SER A 32 -17.64 -17.52 -15.16
N LEU A 33 -16.69 -17.04 -15.96
CA LEU A 33 -16.91 -15.81 -16.73
C LEU A 33 -17.90 -16.10 -17.87
N PRO A 34 -18.74 -15.13 -18.26
CA PRO A 34 -19.43 -15.23 -19.55
C PRO A 34 -18.39 -15.29 -20.68
N SER A 35 -18.71 -15.98 -21.77
CA SER A 35 -17.87 -15.96 -22.98
C SER A 35 -17.73 -14.53 -23.50
N ALA A 36 -16.51 -14.16 -23.91
CA ALA A 36 -16.27 -12.84 -24.50
C ALA A 36 -17.08 -12.69 -25.79
N THR A 37 -17.84 -11.60 -25.90
CA THR A 37 -18.43 -11.23 -27.18
C THR A 37 -17.36 -10.58 -28.05
N VAL A 38 -17.14 -11.17 -29.23
CA VAL A 38 -16.10 -10.77 -30.18
C VAL A 38 -16.71 -10.68 -31.59
N PRO A 39 -16.46 -9.60 -32.35
CA PRO A 39 -15.74 -8.39 -31.95
C PRO A 39 -16.57 -7.52 -30.97
N LEU A 40 -16.09 -6.32 -30.66
CA LEU A 40 -16.84 -5.33 -29.90
C LEU A 40 -18.21 -5.08 -30.56
N PRO A 41 -19.33 -5.07 -29.81
CA PRO A 41 -20.66 -4.83 -30.36
C PRO A 41 -20.76 -3.49 -31.11
N ALA A 42 -21.41 -3.50 -32.27
CA ALA A 42 -21.58 -2.32 -33.11
C ALA A 42 -22.73 -1.40 -32.65
N ASP A 43 -23.70 -1.95 -31.92
CA ASP A 43 -24.87 -1.23 -31.45
C ASP A 43 -25.35 -1.75 -30.08
N GLY A 44 -26.40 -1.10 -29.54
CA GLY A 44 -26.93 -1.39 -28.22
C GLY A 44 -27.78 -2.67 -28.10
N SER A 45 -28.09 -3.36 -29.20
CA SER A 45 -28.94 -4.55 -29.19
C SER A 45 -28.28 -5.77 -28.53
N ALA A 46 -26.94 -5.74 -28.41
CA ALA A 46 -26.17 -6.74 -27.68
C ALA A 46 -26.43 -6.73 -26.16
N TYR A 47 -27.11 -5.71 -25.65
CA TYR A 47 -27.34 -5.52 -24.22
C TYR A 47 -28.83 -5.53 -23.87
N THR A 48 -29.15 -6.01 -22.68
CA THR A 48 -30.46 -5.86 -22.05
C THR A 48 -30.33 -5.23 -20.67
N ASN A 49 -31.38 -4.56 -20.21
CA ASN A 49 -31.43 -4.07 -18.84
C ASN A 49 -31.77 -5.20 -17.86
N TYR A 50 -31.21 -5.11 -16.66
CA TYR A 50 -31.57 -5.96 -15.53
C TYR A 50 -31.89 -5.13 -14.28
N THR A 51 -32.63 -5.74 -13.37
CA THR A 51 -32.76 -5.33 -11.97
C THR A 51 -32.35 -6.48 -11.06
N ARG A 52 -31.53 -6.19 -10.05
CA ARG A 52 -31.23 -7.11 -8.94
C ARG A 52 -31.75 -6.55 -7.64
N THR A 53 -32.38 -7.39 -6.84
CA THR A 53 -32.76 -7.08 -5.45
C THR A 53 -32.00 -7.98 -4.49
N TYR A 54 -31.63 -7.44 -3.33
CA TYR A 54 -30.80 -8.09 -2.34
C TYR A 54 -31.53 -8.12 -0.99
N THR A 55 -31.51 -9.28 -0.34
CA THR A 55 -32.13 -9.48 0.97
C THR A 55 -31.05 -9.82 1.99
N TYR A 56 -31.13 -9.20 3.16
CA TYR A 56 -30.20 -9.40 4.27
C TYR A 56 -30.94 -9.88 5.52
N ASP A 57 -30.28 -10.66 6.36
CA ASP A 57 -30.77 -10.96 7.72
C ASP A 57 -30.37 -9.86 8.73
N GLU A 58 -30.76 -10.03 9.99
CA GLU A 58 -30.47 -9.09 11.08
C GLU A 58 -28.97 -8.92 11.38
N ALA A 59 -28.14 -9.89 11.02
CA ALA A 59 -26.69 -9.85 11.18
C ALA A 59 -25.95 -9.34 9.93
N GLY A 60 -26.69 -8.88 8.91
CA GLY A 60 -26.15 -8.37 7.67
C GLY A 60 -25.58 -9.45 6.76
N ASN A 61 -25.99 -10.70 6.89
CA ASN A 61 -25.70 -11.73 5.89
C ASN A 61 -26.58 -11.49 4.67
N LEU A 62 -25.98 -11.43 3.48
CA LEU A 62 -26.73 -11.54 2.24
C LEU A 62 -27.34 -12.95 2.16
N THR A 63 -28.66 -13.06 2.14
CA THR A 63 -29.41 -14.32 2.12
C THR A 63 -30.03 -14.63 0.77
N GLN A 64 -30.35 -13.60 -0.03
CA GLN A 64 -30.88 -13.79 -1.38
C GLN A 64 -30.42 -12.69 -2.32
N MET A 65 -30.03 -13.08 -3.52
CA MET A 65 -29.96 -12.21 -4.70
C MET A 65 -31.02 -12.65 -5.69
N ARG A 66 -31.93 -11.76 -6.05
CA ARG A 66 -32.93 -12.01 -7.09
C ARG A 66 -32.59 -11.18 -8.31
N HIS A 67 -32.44 -11.84 -9.45
CA HIS A 67 -32.14 -11.22 -10.73
C HIS A 67 -33.36 -11.25 -11.65
N SER A 68 -33.57 -10.16 -12.39
CA SER A 68 -34.60 -10.08 -13.42
C SER A 68 -34.16 -9.21 -14.59
N ALA A 69 -34.06 -9.82 -15.77
CA ALA A 69 -33.93 -9.17 -17.06
C ALA A 69 -35.10 -9.62 -17.97
N PRO A 70 -36.25 -8.91 -17.94
CA PRO A 70 -37.48 -9.34 -18.61
C PRO A 70 -37.35 -9.47 -20.14
N ALA A 71 -36.55 -8.63 -20.80
CA ALA A 71 -36.47 -8.62 -22.27
C ALA A 71 -35.88 -9.92 -22.86
N THR A 72 -35.09 -10.65 -22.07
CA THR A 72 -34.48 -11.93 -22.46
C THR A 72 -35.03 -13.12 -21.69
N ASN A 73 -36.04 -12.90 -20.83
CA ASN A 73 -36.56 -13.88 -19.87
C ASN A 73 -35.49 -14.48 -18.95
N ASN A 74 -34.39 -13.76 -18.69
CA ASN A 74 -33.36 -14.17 -17.74
C ASN A 74 -33.75 -13.72 -16.33
N SER A 75 -34.46 -14.57 -15.59
CA SER A 75 -34.86 -14.30 -14.21
C SER A 75 -34.57 -15.51 -13.33
N TYR A 76 -33.82 -15.30 -12.26
CA TYR A 76 -33.37 -16.36 -11.36
C TYR A 76 -33.13 -15.81 -9.94
N LYS A 77 -32.95 -16.73 -8.99
CA LYS A 77 -32.56 -16.41 -7.62
C LYS A 77 -31.29 -17.16 -7.26
N THR A 78 -30.51 -16.54 -6.40
CA THR A 78 -29.36 -17.15 -5.75
C THR A 78 -29.59 -17.03 -4.25
N ASP A 79 -29.93 -18.16 -3.64
CA ASP A 79 -30.19 -18.26 -2.22
C ASP A 79 -28.93 -18.70 -1.47
N ILE A 80 -28.72 -18.12 -0.30
CA ILE A 80 -27.59 -18.41 0.57
C ILE A 80 -28.16 -18.86 1.92
N THR A 81 -27.88 -20.12 2.25
CA THR A 81 -28.25 -20.74 3.51
C THR A 81 -27.24 -20.31 4.57
N VAL A 82 -27.72 -19.59 5.59
CA VAL A 82 -26.91 -19.11 6.71
C VAL A 82 -27.14 -20.03 7.92
N SER A 83 -26.09 -20.27 8.70
CA SER A 83 -26.16 -21.02 9.96
C SER A 83 -27.06 -20.33 10.99
N GLU A 84 -27.79 -21.09 11.80
CA GLU A 84 -28.60 -20.55 12.91
C GLU A 84 -27.75 -20.07 14.10
N ARG A 85 -26.45 -20.39 14.11
CA ARG A 85 -25.55 -20.16 15.25
C ARG A 85 -24.26 -19.41 14.91
N SER A 86 -24.09 -18.98 13.66
CA SER A 86 -22.95 -18.16 13.22
C SER A 86 -23.25 -17.41 11.92
N ASN A 87 -22.32 -16.57 11.46
CA ASN A 87 -22.41 -15.89 10.16
C ASN A 87 -21.87 -16.72 8.98
N ARG A 88 -21.61 -18.01 9.20
CA ARG A 88 -21.25 -18.93 8.11
C ARG A 88 -22.45 -19.08 7.18
N GLY A 89 -22.22 -18.99 5.89
CA GLY A 89 -23.27 -19.16 4.89
C GLY A 89 -22.71 -19.66 3.57
N VAL A 90 -23.45 -20.54 2.92
CA VAL A 90 -23.11 -21.16 1.63
C VAL A 90 -24.29 -21.05 0.66
N LEU A 91 -24.03 -21.19 -0.64
CA LEU A 91 -25.13 -21.29 -1.61
C LEU A 91 -26.04 -22.47 -1.26
N SER A 92 -27.34 -22.33 -1.54
CA SER A 92 -28.35 -23.39 -1.37
C SER A 92 -28.00 -24.69 -2.11
N THR A 93 -27.22 -24.60 -3.19
CA THR A 93 -26.70 -25.76 -3.94
C THR A 93 -25.78 -26.67 -3.13
N LEU A 94 -25.18 -26.20 -2.04
CA LEU A 94 -24.39 -27.01 -1.11
C LEU A 94 -25.27 -27.59 0.01
N THR A 95 -26.17 -26.78 0.56
CA THR A 95 -27.21 -27.22 1.49
C THR A 95 -28.29 -26.17 1.62
N GLU A 96 -29.55 -26.59 1.75
CA GLU A 96 -30.69 -25.73 2.09
C GLU A 96 -31.00 -25.73 3.59
N ASN A 97 -30.32 -26.59 4.37
CA ASN A 97 -30.54 -26.75 5.81
C ASN A 97 -29.50 -25.95 6.61
N PRO A 98 -29.92 -24.89 7.34
CA PRO A 98 -29.04 -24.10 8.20
C PRO A 98 -28.18 -24.91 9.19
N ALA A 99 -28.69 -26.04 9.69
CA ALA A 99 -27.97 -26.88 10.64
C ALA A 99 -26.73 -27.55 10.04
N ASP A 100 -26.70 -27.77 8.72
CA ASP A 100 -25.62 -28.45 8.01
C ASP A 100 -24.50 -27.51 7.57
N VAL A 101 -24.76 -26.18 7.56
CA VAL A 101 -23.82 -25.16 7.09
C VAL A 101 -22.49 -25.24 7.85
N GLU A 102 -22.54 -25.50 9.15
CA GLU A 102 -21.37 -25.51 10.01
C GLU A 102 -20.37 -26.62 9.65
N ALA A 103 -20.84 -27.75 9.14
CA ALA A 103 -20.01 -28.86 8.71
C ALA A 103 -19.23 -28.56 7.42
N LEU A 104 -19.63 -27.51 6.68
CA LEU A 104 -18.97 -27.05 5.47
C LEU A 104 -17.85 -26.05 5.74
N PHE A 105 -17.48 -25.84 7.00
CA PHE A 105 -16.36 -24.97 7.40
C PHE A 105 -15.42 -25.67 8.38
N THR A 106 -14.14 -25.29 8.35
CA THR A 106 -13.18 -25.65 9.39
C THR A 106 -13.52 -24.96 10.72
N ALA A 107 -12.85 -25.35 11.80
CA ALA A 107 -12.96 -24.65 13.09
C ALA A 107 -12.62 -23.15 12.98
N GLY A 108 -11.62 -22.79 12.17
CA GLY A 108 -11.19 -21.41 11.94
C GLY A 108 -12.13 -20.59 11.05
N GLY A 109 -13.20 -21.17 10.51
CA GLY A 109 -14.16 -20.47 9.65
C GLY A 109 -13.73 -20.37 8.19
N GLN A 110 -12.92 -21.31 7.69
CA GLN A 110 -12.59 -21.45 6.28
C GLN A 110 -13.56 -22.42 5.59
N GLN A 111 -14.14 -22.06 4.45
CA GLN A 111 -15.08 -22.93 3.74
C GLN A 111 -14.37 -24.17 3.16
N ALA A 112 -14.97 -25.35 3.31
CA ALA A 112 -14.37 -26.63 2.92
C ALA A 112 -14.74 -27.10 1.51
N GLN A 113 -15.84 -26.60 0.93
CA GLN A 113 -16.25 -26.89 -0.44
C GLN A 113 -16.67 -25.62 -1.16
N LEU A 114 -16.12 -25.35 -2.34
CA LEU A 114 -16.43 -24.15 -3.13
C LEU A 114 -17.80 -24.27 -3.82
N GLN A 115 -18.03 -25.42 -4.43
CA GLN A 115 -19.24 -25.87 -5.14
C GLN A 115 -19.38 -27.38 -4.85
N PRO A 116 -20.53 -28.01 -5.16
CA PRO A 116 -20.67 -29.46 -5.02
C PRO A 116 -19.52 -30.22 -5.70
N GLY A 117 -18.78 -31.00 -4.91
CA GLY A 117 -17.61 -31.77 -5.38
C GLY A 117 -16.29 -31.00 -5.49
N GLN A 118 -16.27 -29.67 -5.35
CA GLN A 118 -15.05 -28.87 -5.42
C GLN A 118 -14.47 -28.60 -4.03
N ALA A 119 -13.58 -29.47 -3.56
CA ALA A 119 -12.95 -29.33 -2.24
C ALA A 119 -11.98 -28.14 -2.17
N LEU A 120 -11.89 -27.54 -0.98
CA LEU A 120 -10.96 -26.48 -0.62
C LEU A 120 -10.03 -26.96 0.48
N VAL A 121 -8.73 -26.85 0.25
CA VAL A 121 -7.69 -27.21 1.23
C VAL A 121 -7.01 -25.93 1.71
N TRP A 122 -6.72 -25.86 3.01
CA TRP A 122 -6.17 -24.68 3.66
C TRP A 122 -4.84 -24.97 4.33
N THR A 123 -3.94 -24.00 4.38
CA THR A 123 -2.70 -24.07 5.17
C THR A 123 -3.01 -23.95 6.67
N PRO A 124 -2.07 -24.33 7.56
CA PRO A 124 -2.21 -24.05 8.99
C PRO A 124 -2.32 -22.56 9.34
N ARG A 125 -1.93 -21.66 8.42
CA ARG A 125 -2.11 -20.20 8.54
C ARG A 125 -3.45 -19.72 7.99
N ASN A 126 -4.35 -20.63 7.62
CA ASN A 126 -5.65 -20.37 7.03
C ASN A 126 -5.60 -19.72 5.63
N GLU A 127 -4.51 -19.93 4.89
CA GLU A 127 -4.40 -19.49 3.49
C GLU A 127 -4.95 -20.59 2.56
N LEU A 128 -5.57 -20.23 1.45
CA LEU A 128 -6.09 -21.23 0.51
C LEU A 128 -4.93 -21.97 -0.15
N LEU A 129 -4.78 -23.27 0.12
CA LEU A 129 -3.67 -24.07 -0.39
C LEU A 129 -3.97 -24.65 -1.76
N GLN A 130 -5.19 -25.17 -1.95
CA GLN A 130 -5.59 -25.86 -3.17
C GLN A 130 -7.12 -25.79 -3.37
N VAL A 131 -7.52 -25.71 -4.64
CA VAL A 131 -8.89 -25.97 -5.11
C VAL A 131 -8.86 -27.13 -6.10
N THR A 132 -9.86 -28.01 -6.04
CA THR A 132 -10.09 -29.06 -7.05
C THR A 132 -11.29 -28.66 -7.93
N PRO A 133 -11.09 -27.90 -9.03
CA PRO A 133 -12.19 -27.39 -9.84
C PRO A 133 -12.95 -28.45 -10.64
N VAL A 134 -12.30 -29.52 -11.10
CA VAL A 134 -12.98 -30.62 -11.81
C VAL A 134 -12.51 -31.94 -11.24
N VAL A 135 -13.44 -32.67 -10.62
CA VAL A 135 -13.23 -34.04 -10.18
C VAL A 135 -13.58 -34.99 -11.32
N ARG A 136 -12.68 -35.91 -11.67
CA ARG A 136 -12.88 -36.91 -12.73
C ARG A 136 -12.97 -38.31 -12.16
N ASP A 137 -13.88 -39.10 -12.70
CA ASP A 137 -13.98 -40.52 -12.35
C ASP A 137 -12.88 -41.31 -13.09
N GLY A 138 -11.95 -41.91 -12.34
CA GLY A 138 -10.88 -42.76 -12.88
C GLY A 138 -9.68 -42.05 -13.55
N GLY A 139 -9.55 -40.72 -13.46
CA GLY A 139 -8.43 -39.93 -13.99
C GLY A 139 -7.90 -38.87 -13.01
N GLU A 140 -6.84 -38.13 -13.36
CA GLU A 140 -6.38 -37.02 -12.50
C GLU A 140 -7.34 -35.82 -12.56
N ASP A 141 -7.70 -35.32 -11.38
CA ASP A 141 -8.50 -34.13 -11.20
C ASP A 141 -7.76 -32.88 -11.68
N ASP A 142 -8.51 -31.89 -12.16
CA ASP A 142 -7.93 -30.56 -12.32
C ASP A 142 -7.64 -29.97 -10.93
N ARG A 143 -6.53 -29.24 -10.80
CA ARG A 143 -6.11 -28.64 -9.54
C ARG A 143 -5.54 -27.25 -9.75
N GLU A 144 -5.87 -26.34 -8.84
CA GLU A 144 -5.21 -25.04 -8.73
C GLU A 144 -4.62 -24.94 -7.32
N SER A 145 -3.32 -24.69 -7.22
CA SER A 145 -2.59 -24.65 -5.95
C SER A 145 -1.82 -23.34 -5.79
N TYR A 146 -1.65 -22.92 -4.55
CA TYR A 146 -1.06 -21.63 -4.23
C TYR A 146 0.09 -21.76 -3.21
N ARG A 147 1.02 -20.81 -3.25
CA ARG A 147 2.01 -20.59 -2.18
C ARG A 147 2.08 -19.12 -1.81
N TYR A 148 2.42 -18.89 -0.56
CA TYR A 148 2.44 -17.58 0.07
C TYR A 148 3.80 -17.30 0.68
N ASP A 149 4.15 -16.02 0.81
CA ASP A 149 5.34 -15.59 1.56
C ASP A 149 5.10 -15.53 3.08
N GLY A 150 6.08 -15.00 3.82
CA GLY A 150 5.96 -14.80 5.26
C GLY A 150 4.80 -13.87 5.67
N GLY A 151 4.39 -12.95 4.80
CA GLY A 151 3.29 -12.01 5.01
C GLY A 151 1.92 -12.53 4.57
N SER A 152 1.82 -13.79 4.14
CA SER A 152 0.60 -14.40 3.59
C SER A 152 0.15 -13.80 2.26
N LEU A 153 1.05 -13.16 1.52
CA LEU A 153 0.79 -12.70 0.15
C LEU A 153 1.14 -13.79 -0.86
N ARG A 154 0.30 -13.95 -1.88
CA ARG A 154 0.47 -14.99 -2.89
C ARG A 154 1.72 -14.72 -3.74
N ILE A 155 2.65 -15.68 -3.76
CA ILE A 155 3.88 -15.63 -4.57
C ILE A 155 3.89 -16.64 -5.71
N LEU A 156 3.02 -17.65 -5.67
CA LEU A 156 2.93 -18.68 -6.70
C LEU A 156 1.49 -19.16 -6.86
N LYS A 157 1.06 -19.31 -8.11
CA LYS A 157 -0.13 -20.07 -8.52
C LYS A 157 0.27 -21.12 -9.55
N VAL A 158 -0.21 -22.35 -9.38
CA VAL A 158 -0.01 -23.45 -10.33
C VAL A 158 -1.37 -24.09 -10.62
N SER A 159 -1.75 -24.11 -11.89
CA SER A 159 -3.01 -24.70 -12.37
C SER A 159 -2.67 -25.87 -13.28
N LEU A 160 -3.23 -27.04 -13.00
CA LEU A 160 -3.11 -28.23 -13.84
C LEU A 160 -4.49 -28.59 -14.37
N GLN A 161 -4.56 -28.71 -15.69
CA GLN A 161 -5.76 -29.08 -16.42
C GLN A 161 -5.48 -30.28 -17.30
N SER A 162 -6.30 -31.32 -17.18
CA SER A 162 -6.24 -32.47 -18.08
C SER A 162 -6.94 -32.14 -19.40
N ALA A 163 -6.20 -32.22 -20.50
CA ALA A 163 -6.65 -31.95 -21.86
C ALA A 163 -6.37 -33.17 -22.76
N GLY A 164 -7.35 -34.06 -22.89
CA GLY A 164 -7.22 -35.31 -23.64
C GLY A 164 -6.17 -36.24 -23.02
N ASN A 165 -5.13 -36.60 -23.77
CA ASN A 165 -4.02 -37.45 -23.29
C ASN A 165 -2.84 -36.64 -22.70
N SER A 166 -3.01 -35.32 -22.51
CA SER A 166 -1.94 -34.43 -22.04
C SER A 166 -2.39 -33.59 -20.85
N VAL A 167 -1.44 -33.20 -20.00
CA VAL A 167 -1.69 -32.27 -18.89
C VAL A 167 -1.13 -30.91 -19.29
N GLN A 168 -1.99 -29.89 -19.28
CA GLN A 168 -1.60 -28.50 -19.38
C GLN A 168 -1.28 -27.98 -17.99
N THR A 169 -0.09 -27.42 -17.81
CA THR A 169 0.32 -26.77 -16.56
C THR A 169 0.53 -25.29 -16.82
N GLN A 170 -0.22 -24.46 -16.11
CA GLN A 170 0.00 -23.03 -16.04
C GLN A 170 0.66 -22.68 -14.72
N ARG A 171 1.74 -21.90 -14.76
CA ARG A 171 2.43 -21.43 -13.57
C ARG A 171 2.58 -19.92 -13.61
N VAL A 172 2.22 -19.26 -12.52
CA VAL A 172 2.35 -17.81 -12.33
C VAL A 172 3.18 -17.54 -11.07
N ILE A 173 4.31 -16.85 -11.23
CA ILE A 173 5.13 -16.33 -10.13
C ILE A 173 4.86 -14.84 -10.02
N TYR A 174 4.54 -14.38 -8.81
CA TYR A 174 4.27 -12.97 -8.53
C TYR A 174 5.50 -12.33 -7.89
N LEU A 175 6.02 -11.27 -8.51
CA LEU A 175 7.18 -10.51 -8.08
C LEU A 175 6.82 -9.01 -8.03
N PRO A 176 7.63 -8.17 -7.36
CA PRO A 176 7.40 -6.73 -7.37
C PRO A 176 7.38 -6.16 -8.79
N GLY A 177 6.22 -5.64 -9.22
CA GLY A 177 6.03 -5.05 -10.55
C GLY A 177 6.05 -6.04 -11.73
N LEU A 178 6.04 -7.37 -11.48
CA LEU A 178 6.22 -8.37 -12.53
C LEU A 178 5.47 -9.68 -12.19
N GLU A 179 4.76 -10.23 -13.17
CA GLU A 179 4.25 -11.60 -13.12
C GLU A 179 4.97 -12.43 -14.19
N LEU A 180 5.58 -13.55 -13.77
CA LEU A 180 6.17 -14.52 -14.71
C LEU A 180 5.16 -15.64 -14.93
N ARG A 181 4.60 -15.69 -16.13
CA ARG A 181 3.57 -16.65 -16.55
C ARG A 181 4.19 -17.64 -17.53
N SER A 182 4.04 -18.93 -17.26
CA SER A 182 4.48 -20.00 -18.15
C SER A 182 3.37 -21.01 -18.35
N MET A 183 3.27 -21.54 -19.57
CA MET A 183 2.37 -22.62 -19.94
C MET A 183 3.19 -23.78 -20.50
N GLN A 184 2.88 -24.99 -20.03
CA GLN A 184 3.54 -26.21 -20.45
C GLN A 184 2.51 -27.26 -20.83
N SER A 185 2.76 -27.95 -21.94
CA SER A 185 2.02 -29.13 -22.38
C SER A 185 2.93 -30.34 -22.22
N GLY A 186 2.67 -31.17 -21.19
CA GLY A 186 3.65 -32.18 -20.76
C GLY A 186 4.97 -31.53 -20.35
N ASN A 187 6.09 -31.93 -20.95
CA ASN A 187 7.43 -31.38 -20.64
C ASN A 187 7.86 -30.23 -21.58
N THR A 188 6.98 -29.77 -22.47
CA THR A 188 7.30 -28.72 -23.44
C THR A 188 6.68 -27.40 -23.01
N GLU A 189 7.50 -26.36 -22.87
CA GLU A 189 7.01 -25.00 -22.67
C GLU A 189 6.39 -24.45 -23.97
N THR A 190 5.10 -24.14 -23.89
CA THR A 190 4.31 -23.61 -25.01
C THR A 190 4.19 -22.10 -24.96
N GLU A 191 4.38 -21.48 -23.80
CA GLU A 191 4.35 -20.02 -23.62
C GLU A 191 5.21 -19.60 -22.43
N SER A 192 5.95 -18.51 -22.59
CA SER A 192 6.66 -17.80 -21.52
C SER A 192 6.41 -16.30 -21.67
N LEU A 193 5.66 -15.76 -20.73
CA LEU A 193 5.12 -14.40 -20.73
C LEU A 193 5.51 -13.67 -19.45
N GLU A 194 6.12 -12.51 -19.62
CA GLU A 194 6.39 -11.53 -18.58
C GLU A 194 5.30 -10.46 -18.63
N VAL A 195 4.54 -10.32 -17.54
CA VAL A 195 3.55 -9.24 -17.39
C VAL A 195 4.12 -8.17 -16.48
N ILE A 196 4.63 -7.10 -17.08
CA ILE A 196 5.16 -5.95 -16.36
C ILE A 196 4.00 -5.09 -15.90
N SER A 197 3.94 -4.76 -14.62
CA SER A 197 2.89 -3.96 -14.02
C SER A 197 3.45 -2.60 -13.59
N VAL A 198 2.91 -1.53 -14.17
CA VAL A 198 3.30 -0.14 -13.87
C VAL A 198 2.13 0.55 -13.16
N GLY A 199 2.35 0.96 -11.92
CA GLY A 199 1.32 1.49 -11.03
C GLY A 199 0.51 0.39 -10.33
N GLU A 200 -0.47 0.82 -9.53
CA GLU A 200 -1.26 -0.07 -8.67
C GLU A 200 -2.56 -0.51 -9.34
N ALA A 201 -2.91 -1.78 -9.19
CA ALA A 201 -4.15 -2.33 -9.71
C ALA A 201 -5.38 -1.62 -9.07
N GLY A 202 -6.36 -1.28 -9.90
CA GLY A 202 -7.50 -0.46 -9.48
C GLY A 202 -7.20 1.03 -9.33
N ARG A 203 -6.01 1.48 -9.78
CA ARG A 203 -5.60 2.89 -9.88
C ARG A 203 -5.02 3.20 -11.27
N ALA A 204 -5.77 2.81 -12.31
CA ALA A 204 -5.40 2.94 -13.72
C ALA A 204 -4.05 2.29 -14.04
N GLN A 205 -3.84 1.06 -13.55
CA GLN A 205 -2.62 0.29 -13.80
C GLN A 205 -2.40 0.11 -15.31
N VAL A 206 -1.14 0.19 -15.71
CA VAL A 206 -0.69 -0.15 -17.07
C VAL A 206 0.03 -1.50 -17.01
N ARG A 207 -0.36 -2.42 -17.89
CA ARG A 207 0.30 -3.73 -18.02
C ARG A 207 1.01 -3.82 -19.37
N VAL A 208 2.19 -4.41 -19.41
CA VAL A 208 2.90 -4.73 -20.65
C VAL A 208 3.06 -6.24 -20.75
N LEU A 209 2.67 -6.79 -21.90
CA LEU A 209 2.79 -8.22 -22.18
C LEU A 209 4.05 -8.45 -23.04
N HIS A 210 5.10 -9.00 -22.42
CA HIS A 210 6.35 -9.34 -23.10
C HIS A 210 6.50 -10.87 -23.16
N TRP A 211 6.44 -11.44 -24.36
CA TRP A 211 6.68 -12.87 -24.57
C TRP A 211 8.16 -13.13 -24.85
N ALA A 212 8.76 -13.98 -24.02
CA ALA A 212 10.07 -14.57 -24.29
C ALA A 212 9.95 -15.81 -25.21
N ASN A 213 8.82 -16.51 -25.15
CA ASN A 213 8.53 -17.69 -25.97
C ASN A 213 7.01 -17.85 -26.18
N GLY A 214 6.62 -18.45 -27.31
CA GLY A 214 5.22 -18.85 -27.54
C GLY A 214 4.21 -17.71 -27.73
N LYS A 215 4.66 -16.54 -28.18
CA LYS A 215 3.77 -15.39 -28.47
C LYS A 215 2.67 -15.82 -29.45
N PRO A 216 1.38 -15.58 -29.14
CA PRO A 216 0.31 -15.93 -30.06
C PRO A 216 0.32 -15.02 -31.31
N ASP A 217 -0.28 -15.52 -32.39
CA ASP A 217 -0.60 -14.71 -33.56
C ASP A 217 -1.71 -13.69 -33.24
N GLY A 218 -1.66 -12.53 -33.88
CA GLY A 218 -2.66 -11.47 -33.70
C GLY A 218 -2.41 -10.53 -32.51
N ILE A 219 -1.34 -10.73 -31.74
CA ILE A 219 -0.86 -9.79 -30.72
C ILE A 219 0.62 -9.47 -31.00
N ASP A 220 0.95 -8.19 -31.00
CA ASP A 220 2.34 -7.73 -31.08
C ASP A 220 3.06 -7.98 -29.74
N ASN A 221 4.37 -8.23 -29.80
CA ASN A 221 5.14 -8.32 -28.56
C ASN A 221 5.19 -6.94 -27.88
N ASP A 222 5.45 -6.92 -26.58
CA ASP A 222 5.50 -5.70 -25.77
C ASP A 222 4.19 -4.90 -25.81
N GLN A 223 3.06 -5.61 -25.97
CA GLN A 223 1.75 -4.97 -26.02
C GLN A 223 1.45 -4.26 -24.70
N VAL A 224 1.30 -2.95 -24.75
CA VAL A 224 0.84 -2.13 -23.63
C VAL A 224 -0.69 -2.19 -23.53
N ARG A 225 -1.20 -2.36 -22.32
CA ARG A 225 -2.61 -2.37 -21.96
C ARG A 225 -2.88 -1.38 -20.83
N TYR A 226 -3.57 -0.30 -21.15
CA TYR A 226 -3.98 0.72 -20.18
C TYR A 226 -5.34 0.34 -19.59
N SER A 227 -5.42 0.17 -18.27
CA SER A 227 -6.70 -0.01 -17.57
C SER A 227 -7.32 1.34 -17.23
N TYR A 228 -8.62 1.45 -17.44
CA TYR A 228 -9.45 2.53 -16.92
C TYR A 228 -10.48 1.95 -15.96
N ASP A 229 -10.42 2.40 -14.72
CA ASP A 229 -11.14 1.81 -13.61
C ASP A 229 -12.34 2.68 -13.21
N ASN A 230 -13.35 2.07 -12.61
CA ASN A 230 -14.48 2.79 -12.00
C ASN A 230 -14.16 3.23 -10.56
N LEU A 231 -15.14 3.81 -9.86
CA LEU A 231 -15.01 4.33 -8.48
C LEU A 231 -14.37 3.32 -7.51
N THR A 232 -14.71 2.05 -7.59
CA THR A 232 -14.19 1.01 -6.68
C THR A 232 -12.92 0.34 -7.20
N GLY A 233 -12.33 0.86 -8.28
CA GLY A 233 -11.12 0.32 -8.90
C GLY A 233 -11.37 -0.88 -9.81
N SER A 234 -12.62 -1.15 -10.23
CA SER A 234 -12.89 -2.24 -11.17
C SER A 234 -12.47 -1.87 -12.59
N SER A 235 -11.66 -2.70 -13.24
CA SER A 235 -11.14 -2.47 -14.59
C SER A 235 -12.26 -2.61 -15.63
N GLY A 236 -12.77 -1.48 -16.11
CA GLY A 236 -13.91 -1.42 -17.03
C GLY A 236 -13.52 -1.37 -18.50
N LEU A 237 -12.37 -0.77 -18.82
CA LEU A 237 -11.92 -0.56 -20.19
C LEU A 237 -10.41 -0.81 -20.30
N GLU A 238 -9.99 -1.61 -21.28
CA GLU A 238 -8.58 -1.75 -21.65
C GLU A 238 -8.32 -1.08 -23.00
N LEU A 239 -7.30 -0.22 -23.08
CA LEU A 239 -6.82 0.40 -24.32
C LEU A 239 -5.40 -0.09 -24.67
N ASP A 240 -5.09 -0.15 -25.97
CA ASP A 240 -3.73 -0.40 -26.45
C ASP A 240 -2.85 0.87 -26.47
N GLY A 241 -1.58 0.72 -26.86
CA GLY A 241 -0.61 1.83 -26.99
C GLY A 241 -1.01 2.94 -27.98
N ASN A 242 -2.01 2.71 -28.84
CA ASN A 242 -2.55 3.70 -29.77
C ASN A 242 -3.89 4.29 -29.27
N GLY A 243 -4.31 3.97 -28.05
CA GLY A 243 -5.58 4.40 -27.47
C GLY A 243 -6.81 3.69 -28.06
N LYS A 244 -6.64 2.56 -28.77
CA LYS A 244 -7.77 1.79 -29.30
C LYS A 244 -8.27 0.79 -28.26
N VAL A 245 -9.59 0.62 -28.20
CA VAL A 245 -10.24 -0.32 -27.27
C VAL A 245 -9.80 -1.75 -27.57
N ILE A 246 -9.28 -2.43 -26.55
CA ILE A 246 -9.01 -3.87 -26.54
C ILE A 246 -10.24 -4.60 -26.00
N SER A 247 -10.71 -4.22 -24.82
CA SER A 247 -11.81 -4.89 -24.12
C SER A 247 -12.66 -3.92 -23.30
N THR A 248 -13.92 -4.31 -23.06
CA THR A 248 -14.84 -3.63 -22.14
C THR A 248 -15.46 -4.65 -21.21
N GLU A 249 -15.53 -4.32 -19.93
CA GLU A 249 -16.13 -5.18 -18.90
C GLU A 249 -17.01 -4.36 -17.94
N GLU A 250 -18.19 -4.88 -17.63
CA GLU A 250 -19.06 -4.30 -16.61
C GLU A 250 -19.47 -5.37 -15.60
N TYR A 251 -19.75 -4.93 -14.38
CA TYR A 251 -19.93 -5.80 -13.24
C TYR A 251 -21.30 -5.60 -12.63
N TYR A 252 -21.95 -6.70 -12.24
CA TYR A 252 -22.96 -6.66 -11.21
C TYR A 252 -22.35 -6.10 -9.91
N PRO A 253 -23.13 -5.49 -9.01
CA PRO A 253 -22.60 -4.82 -7.82
C PRO A 253 -21.62 -5.64 -6.99
N TYR A 254 -21.86 -6.94 -6.82
CA TYR A 254 -21.01 -7.84 -6.04
C TYR A 254 -19.88 -8.49 -6.86
N GLY A 255 -19.55 -7.97 -8.05
CA GLY A 255 -18.34 -8.33 -8.80
C GLY A 255 -18.46 -9.47 -9.82
N GLY A 256 -19.66 -9.99 -10.04
CA GLY A 256 -19.92 -10.85 -11.20
C GLY A 256 -19.88 -10.05 -12.50
N THR A 257 -19.34 -10.61 -13.57
CA THR A 257 -19.28 -9.91 -14.86
C THR A 257 -20.64 -9.96 -15.56
N ALA A 258 -21.22 -8.79 -15.85
CA ALA A 258 -22.49 -8.60 -16.56
C ALA A 258 -22.28 -8.35 -18.06
N VAL A 259 -21.20 -7.63 -18.41
CA VAL A 259 -20.77 -7.37 -19.79
C VAL A 259 -19.33 -7.80 -19.94
N TRP A 260 -19.03 -8.57 -20.98
CA TRP A 260 -17.65 -8.91 -21.35
C TRP A 260 -17.49 -8.93 -22.87
N THR A 261 -16.77 -7.95 -23.41
CA THR A 261 -16.53 -7.84 -24.85
C THR A 261 -15.06 -7.53 -25.13
N ALA A 262 -14.57 -8.00 -26.27
CA ALA A 262 -13.20 -7.76 -26.71
C ALA A 262 -13.12 -7.64 -28.23
N ARG A 263 -12.11 -6.94 -28.74
CA ARG A 263 -11.88 -6.84 -30.19
C ARG A 263 -11.39 -8.15 -30.82
N SER A 264 -10.77 -9.02 -30.03
CA SER A 264 -10.31 -10.34 -30.46
C SER A 264 -10.40 -11.37 -29.32
N ALA A 265 -10.56 -12.64 -29.69
CA ALA A 265 -10.63 -13.74 -28.73
C ALA A 265 -9.26 -13.98 -28.03
N VAL A 266 -8.16 -13.81 -28.77
CA VAL A 266 -6.80 -13.98 -28.24
C VAL A 266 -6.53 -12.93 -27.16
N GLU A 267 -6.87 -11.66 -27.40
CA GLU A 267 -6.60 -10.60 -26.42
C GLU A 267 -7.45 -10.71 -25.15
N ALA A 268 -8.69 -11.24 -25.28
CA ALA A 268 -9.56 -11.49 -24.14
C ALA A 268 -8.94 -12.47 -23.13
N GLY A 269 -8.07 -13.38 -23.58
CA GLY A 269 -7.40 -14.38 -22.75
C GLY A 269 -6.36 -13.82 -21.77
N TYR A 270 -5.89 -12.59 -21.98
CA TYR A 270 -4.81 -12.00 -21.18
C TYR A 270 -5.28 -10.97 -20.12
N LYS A 271 -6.60 -10.73 -19.99
CA LYS A 271 -7.13 -9.89 -18.91
C LYS A 271 -7.35 -10.68 -17.62
N THR A 272 -6.54 -10.40 -16.60
CA THR A 272 -6.55 -11.13 -15.32
C THR A 272 -7.08 -10.30 -14.17
N VAL A 273 -6.72 -9.01 -14.10
CA VAL A 273 -7.24 -8.03 -13.14
C VAL A 273 -8.58 -7.49 -13.62
N ARG A 274 -9.61 -7.58 -12.75
CA ARG A 274 -11.00 -7.26 -13.11
C ARG A 274 -11.66 -6.41 -12.02
N TYR A 275 -12.58 -6.99 -11.25
CA TYR A 275 -13.33 -6.32 -10.19
C TYR A 275 -12.42 -5.84 -9.04
N SER A 276 -12.63 -4.60 -8.60
CA SER A 276 -11.89 -3.94 -7.50
C SER A 276 -10.36 -4.02 -7.61
N GLY A 277 -9.83 -4.04 -8.83
CA GLY A 277 -8.40 -4.15 -9.08
C GLY A 277 -7.81 -5.51 -8.67
N LYS A 278 -8.63 -6.56 -8.54
CA LYS A 278 -8.19 -7.89 -8.10
C LYS A 278 -8.13 -8.88 -9.24
N GLU A 279 -7.18 -9.81 -9.14
CA GLU A 279 -7.08 -10.93 -10.07
C GLU A 279 -8.24 -11.89 -9.84
N ARG A 280 -8.93 -12.24 -10.94
CA ARG A 280 -9.92 -13.31 -10.96
C ARG A 280 -9.25 -14.60 -11.39
N ASP A 281 -9.18 -15.58 -10.50
CA ASP A 281 -8.59 -16.87 -10.80
C ASP A 281 -9.51 -17.74 -11.67
N ALA A 282 -8.98 -18.85 -12.19
CA ALA A 282 -9.74 -19.79 -13.04
C ALA A 282 -10.92 -20.40 -12.28
N THR A 283 -10.79 -20.55 -10.97
CA THR A 283 -11.87 -20.98 -10.04
C THR A 283 -13.03 -20.00 -9.95
N GLY A 284 -12.85 -18.77 -10.46
CA GLY A 284 -13.81 -17.67 -10.35
C GLY A 284 -13.68 -16.83 -9.08
N LEU A 285 -12.88 -17.28 -8.13
CA LEU A 285 -12.57 -16.52 -6.93
C LEU A 285 -11.72 -15.30 -7.29
N TYR A 286 -11.95 -14.21 -6.57
CA TYR A 286 -11.05 -13.07 -6.59
C TYR A 286 -10.03 -13.18 -5.45
N CYS A 287 -8.75 -13.07 -5.76
CA CYS A 287 -7.68 -13.03 -4.77
C CYS A 287 -7.48 -11.58 -4.30
N TYR A 288 -7.85 -11.28 -3.04
CA TYR A 288 -7.68 -9.95 -2.47
C TYR A 288 -6.36 -9.78 -1.71
N GLY A 289 -5.62 -10.86 -1.48
CA GLY A 289 -4.46 -10.89 -0.59
C GLY A 289 -4.71 -11.94 0.50
N TYR A 290 -5.24 -11.51 1.64
CA TYR A 290 -5.47 -12.38 2.80
C TYR A 290 -6.70 -13.28 2.66
N ARG A 291 -7.66 -12.91 1.82
CA ARG A 291 -8.89 -13.69 1.58
C ARG A 291 -9.19 -13.84 0.10
N TYR A 292 -9.95 -14.90 -0.19
CA TYR A 292 -10.57 -15.14 -1.50
C TYR A 292 -12.06 -14.77 -1.41
N TYR A 293 -12.56 -14.12 -2.46
CA TYR A 293 -13.92 -13.60 -2.52
C TYR A 293 -14.78 -14.34 -3.55
N GLN A 294 -16.04 -14.63 -3.20
CA GLN A 294 -17.01 -15.30 -4.06
C GLN A 294 -18.01 -14.29 -4.66
N PRO A 295 -17.79 -13.78 -5.89
CA PRO A 295 -18.65 -12.76 -6.49
C PRO A 295 -20.08 -13.23 -6.78
N TRP A 296 -20.30 -14.55 -6.86
CA TRP A 296 -21.62 -15.15 -7.03
C TRP A 296 -22.38 -15.37 -5.72
N ALA A 297 -21.70 -15.27 -4.57
CA ALA A 297 -22.33 -15.40 -3.24
C ALA A 297 -22.33 -14.07 -2.47
N GLY A 298 -21.59 -13.05 -2.94
CA GLY A 298 -21.51 -11.74 -2.31
C GLY A 298 -20.82 -11.76 -0.94
N ARG A 299 -19.95 -12.74 -0.68
CA ARG A 299 -19.27 -12.93 0.61
C ARG A 299 -17.86 -13.51 0.48
N TRP A 300 -17.10 -13.40 1.57
CA TRP A 300 -15.76 -13.97 1.70
C TRP A 300 -15.79 -15.49 1.88
N LEU A 301 -14.79 -16.18 1.32
CA LEU A 301 -14.64 -17.64 1.42
C LEU A 301 -14.17 -18.10 2.82
N SER A 302 -13.64 -17.18 3.61
CA SER A 302 -13.17 -17.41 4.98
C SER A 302 -13.48 -16.23 5.89
N ALA A 303 -13.56 -16.52 7.19
CA ALA A 303 -13.70 -15.49 8.22
C ALA A 303 -12.53 -14.50 8.17
N ASP A 304 -12.82 -13.23 8.47
CA ASP A 304 -11.84 -12.15 8.51
C ASP A 304 -10.67 -12.45 9.48
N PRO A 305 -9.43 -12.54 8.99
CA PRO A 305 -8.28 -12.77 9.86
C PRO A 305 -7.98 -11.58 10.78
N ALA A 306 -8.49 -10.39 10.48
CA ALA A 306 -8.42 -9.23 11.37
C ALA A 306 -9.45 -9.27 12.51
N GLY A 307 -10.37 -10.23 12.51
CA GLY A 307 -11.44 -10.30 13.47
C GLY A 307 -12.46 -9.18 13.28
N ALA A 308 -13.05 -8.67 14.36
CA ALA A 308 -14.21 -7.79 14.31
C ALA A 308 -13.91 -6.30 13.95
N VAL A 309 -12.78 -6.02 13.29
CA VAL A 309 -12.37 -4.63 12.94
C VAL A 309 -13.37 -3.92 12.02
N ASP A 310 -14.08 -4.67 11.17
CA ASP A 310 -15.08 -4.16 10.25
C ASP A 310 -16.51 -4.63 10.58
N GLY A 311 -16.72 -4.99 11.85
CA GLY A 311 -17.98 -5.46 12.41
C GLY A 311 -17.95 -6.95 12.81
N LEU A 312 -19.00 -7.38 13.52
CA LEU A 312 -19.09 -8.74 14.08
C LEU A 312 -19.30 -9.83 13.01
N ASN A 313 -19.76 -9.45 11.82
CA ASN A 313 -19.94 -10.38 10.71
C ASN A 313 -18.63 -10.50 9.90
N LEU A 314 -17.86 -11.54 10.23
CA LEU A 314 -16.53 -11.81 9.65
C LEU A 314 -16.56 -12.28 8.18
N PHE A 315 -17.74 -12.50 7.58
CA PHE A 315 -17.90 -12.95 6.20
C PHE A 315 -18.51 -11.87 5.29
N ARG A 316 -18.92 -10.74 5.86
CA ARG A 316 -19.60 -9.66 5.14
C ARG A 316 -18.66 -8.94 4.19
N MET A 317 -19.09 -8.76 2.95
CA MET A 317 -18.34 -8.02 1.92
C MET A 317 -18.70 -6.54 1.96
N CYS A 318 -17.69 -5.67 2.10
CA CYS A 318 -17.81 -4.22 1.93
C CYS A 318 -19.04 -3.59 2.61
N ARG A 319 -19.37 -4.04 3.82
CA ARG A 319 -20.57 -3.62 4.58
C ARG A 319 -21.89 -3.69 3.80
N ASN A 320 -21.99 -4.60 2.84
CA ASN A 320 -23.11 -4.73 1.91
C ASN A 320 -23.35 -3.51 1.00
N ASN A 321 -22.34 -2.66 0.81
CA ASN A 321 -22.35 -1.55 -0.14
C ASN A 321 -21.13 -1.61 -1.09
N PRO A 322 -21.10 -2.59 -2.01
CA PRO A 322 -19.97 -2.78 -2.92
C PRO A 322 -19.92 -1.76 -4.08
N VAL A 323 -20.88 -0.84 -4.15
CA VAL A 323 -20.94 0.20 -5.20
C VAL A 323 -20.06 1.39 -4.83
N THR A 324 -20.01 1.74 -3.54
CA THR A 324 -19.19 2.86 -3.04
C THR A 324 -17.96 2.39 -2.30
N TYR A 325 -18.00 1.19 -1.71
CA TYR A 325 -16.93 0.67 -0.89
C TYR A 325 -16.15 -0.43 -1.60
N TYR A 326 -14.88 -0.54 -1.25
CA TYR A 326 -13.95 -1.55 -1.77
C TYR A 326 -13.08 -2.09 -0.63
N ASP A 327 -12.52 -3.29 -0.78
CA ASP A 327 -11.55 -3.84 0.18
C ASP A 327 -10.18 -3.98 -0.52
N LEU A 328 -9.13 -3.48 0.13
CA LEU A 328 -7.78 -3.52 -0.44
C LEU A 328 -7.10 -4.88 -0.29
N ALA A 329 -7.35 -5.61 0.79
CA ALA A 329 -6.54 -6.77 1.18
C ALA A 329 -7.37 -7.98 1.61
N GLY A 330 -8.69 -7.83 1.67
CA GLY A 330 -9.61 -8.77 2.28
C GLY A 330 -9.56 -8.70 3.80
N MET A 331 -9.51 -7.51 4.39
CA MET A 331 -9.50 -7.35 5.86
C MET A 331 -10.30 -6.13 6.35
N ILE A 332 -10.44 -5.09 5.53
CA ILE A 332 -11.05 -3.82 5.95
C ILE A 332 -11.76 -3.17 4.75
N THR A 333 -13.02 -2.79 4.95
CA THR A 333 -13.78 -1.99 4.00
C THR A 333 -13.28 -0.55 3.95
N ASN A 334 -12.97 -0.08 2.74
CA ASN A 334 -12.51 1.27 2.42
C ASN A 334 -13.53 2.00 1.53
N PHE A 335 -13.39 3.32 1.47
CA PHE A 335 -14.20 4.18 0.60
C PHE A 335 -13.45 5.46 0.27
N ASP A 336 -13.62 5.95 -0.96
CA ASP A 336 -12.98 7.17 -1.41
C ASP A 336 -13.84 8.39 -0.99
N PHE A 337 -13.52 8.96 0.17
CA PHE A 337 -13.87 10.33 0.52
C PHE A 337 -12.55 11.08 0.74
N GLU A 338 -12.36 12.24 0.10
CA GLU A 338 -11.09 13.02 0.17
C GLU A 338 -10.63 13.35 1.60
N GLY A 339 -11.53 13.26 2.59
CA GLY A 339 -11.21 13.43 4.02
C GLY A 339 -10.89 12.15 4.81
N LEU A 340 -11.18 10.95 4.27
CA LEU A 340 -11.01 9.67 4.96
C LEU A 340 -9.81 8.85 4.52
N SER A 341 -9.13 9.22 3.43
CA SER A 341 -7.80 8.68 3.12
C SER A 341 -6.85 8.85 4.31
N ALA A 342 -6.97 9.95 5.06
CA ALA A 342 -6.23 10.19 6.30
C ALA A 342 -6.62 9.25 7.44
N ILE A 343 -7.87 8.79 7.51
CA ILE A 343 -8.35 7.85 8.53
C ILE A 343 -8.04 6.40 8.12
N THR A 344 -8.16 6.03 6.85
CA THR A 344 -7.76 4.72 6.33
C THR A 344 -6.24 4.54 6.35
N GLU A 345 -5.46 5.58 6.06
CA GLU A 345 -4.01 5.61 6.31
C GLU A 345 -3.72 5.54 7.81
N ALA A 346 -4.48 6.23 8.66
CA ALA A 346 -4.34 6.13 10.11
C ALA A 346 -4.67 4.72 10.64
N VAL A 347 -5.71 4.05 10.11
CA VAL A 347 -6.09 2.69 10.49
C VAL A 347 -5.07 1.67 9.97
N ASN A 348 -4.64 1.78 8.71
CA ASN A 348 -3.57 0.93 8.16
C ASN A 348 -2.22 1.15 8.88
N SER A 349 -1.95 2.38 9.34
CA SER A 349 -0.79 2.68 10.17
C SER A 349 -0.90 2.13 11.59
N LEU A 350 -2.09 2.18 12.20
CA LEU A 350 -2.36 1.57 13.49
C LEU A 350 -2.27 0.05 13.40
N ASP A 351 -2.67 -0.56 12.29
CA ASP A 351 -2.59 -2.00 12.03
C ASP A 351 -1.13 -2.46 11.81
N PHE A 352 -0.30 -1.67 11.11
CA PHE A 352 1.13 -1.97 10.98
C PHE A 352 1.88 -1.84 12.32
N ILE A 353 1.53 -0.84 13.14
CA ILE A 353 2.12 -0.60 14.46
C ILE A 353 1.62 -1.64 15.48
N GLN A 354 0.35 -2.04 15.44
CA GLN A 354 -0.20 -3.03 16.38
C GLN A 354 0.13 -4.48 16.02
N ARG A 355 0.34 -4.81 14.73
CA ARG A 355 0.60 -6.19 14.28
C ARG A 355 2.07 -6.58 14.22
N ASN A 356 3.00 -5.61 14.29
CA ASN A 356 4.43 -5.88 14.38
C ASN A 356 5.00 -5.38 15.70
N GLN A 357 5.07 -6.25 16.72
CA GLN A 357 5.82 -6.00 17.95
C GLN A 357 7.26 -5.50 17.64
N TYR A 358 7.84 -6.00 16.53
CA TYR A 358 9.15 -5.60 16.01
C TYR A 358 9.26 -4.12 15.57
N GLY A 359 8.23 -3.56 14.92
CA GLY A 359 8.25 -2.17 14.45
C GLY A 359 8.15 -1.17 15.60
N LEU A 360 7.32 -1.51 16.61
CA LEU A 360 7.24 -0.76 17.85
C LEU A 360 8.55 -0.79 18.63
N ASP A 361 9.22 -1.94 18.70
CA ASP A 361 10.52 -2.05 19.36
C ASP A 361 11.58 -1.15 18.69
N ILE A 362 11.63 -1.11 17.35
CA ILE A 362 12.54 -0.20 16.62
C ILE A 362 12.25 1.27 16.97
N ILE A 363 10.98 1.66 16.94
CA ILE A 363 10.58 3.05 17.23
C ILE A 363 10.93 3.42 18.68
N MET A 364 10.55 2.59 19.65
CA MET A 364 10.77 2.86 21.06
C MET A 364 12.26 2.86 21.42
N ASN A 365 13.04 1.94 20.84
CA ASN A 365 14.50 1.92 21.01
C ASN A 365 15.14 3.20 20.42
N THR A 366 14.70 3.61 19.22
CA THR A 366 15.19 4.85 18.59
C THR A 366 14.87 6.08 19.43
N LEU A 367 13.66 6.18 19.98
CA LEU A 367 13.28 7.28 20.87
C LEU A 367 14.14 7.28 22.15
N ALA A 368 14.33 6.11 22.77
CA ALA A 368 15.14 5.97 23.97
C ALA A 368 16.59 6.40 23.72
N GLU A 369 17.19 5.97 22.60
CA GLU A 369 18.54 6.35 22.20
C GLU A 369 18.63 7.85 21.89
N SER A 370 17.65 8.42 21.18
CA SER A 370 17.57 9.86 20.91
C SER A 370 17.49 10.68 22.19
N SER A 371 16.70 10.22 23.17
CA SER A 371 16.62 10.84 24.50
C SER A 371 17.96 10.77 25.24
N GLN A 372 18.66 9.64 25.17
CA GLN A 372 19.98 9.48 25.77
C GLN A 372 21.02 10.40 25.13
N VAL A 373 21.06 10.51 23.80
CA VAL A 373 21.93 11.42 23.05
C VAL A 373 21.71 12.86 23.51
N LEU A 374 20.46 13.33 23.57
CA LEU A 374 20.15 14.68 24.05
C LEU A 374 20.54 14.85 25.52
N GLY A 375 20.30 13.85 26.37
CA GLY A 375 20.71 13.87 27.78
C GLY A 375 22.22 14.07 27.95
N ASN A 376 23.02 13.31 27.22
CA ASN A 376 24.48 13.42 27.21
C ASN A 376 24.94 14.80 26.71
N ALA A 377 24.31 15.31 25.64
CA ALA A 377 24.61 16.63 25.12
C ALA A 377 24.27 17.75 26.12
N ILE A 378 23.13 17.66 26.81
CA ILE A 378 22.73 18.59 27.89
C ILE A 378 23.76 18.58 29.02
N GLN A 379 24.21 17.39 29.48
CA GLN A 379 25.22 17.29 30.54
C GLN A 379 26.53 18.01 30.17
N ARG A 380 27.00 17.86 28.92
CA ARG A 380 28.18 18.59 28.43
C ARG A 380 27.96 20.09 28.40
N LEU A 381 26.78 20.51 27.95
CA LEU A 381 26.37 21.91 27.92
C LEU A 381 26.04 22.46 29.31
N ASP A 382 25.96 21.67 30.37
CA ASP A 382 25.68 22.18 31.72
C ASP A 382 26.96 22.58 32.47
N LYS A 383 28.10 21.93 32.17
CA LYS A 383 29.42 22.18 32.79
C LYS A 383 29.76 23.67 32.92
N LYS A 384 30.14 24.13 34.12
CA LYS A 384 30.51 25.53 34.42
C LYS A 384 31.41 26.14 33.34
N THR A 385 32.42 25.39 32.91
CA THR A 385 33.28 25.71 31.76
C THR A 385 33.21 24.56 30.75
N LEU A 386 32.89 24.87 29.49
CA LEU A 386 32.87 23.87 28.42
C LEU A 386 34.29 23.32 28.16
N ASP A 387 34.38 22.00 28.01
CA ASP A 387 35.63 21.32 27.65
C ASP A 387 36.06 21.61 26.20
N LYS A 388 37.29 21.23 25.86
CA LYS A 388 37.90 21.54 24.56
C LYS A 388 37.12 20.90 23.40
N SER A 389 36.71 19.64 23.52
CA SER A 389 35.98 18.92 22.46
C SER A 389 34.58 19.49 22.25
N THR A 390 33.86 19.85 23.32
CA THR A 390 32.55 20.54 23.24
C THR A 390 32.68 21.91 22.57
N LYS A 391 33.71 22.69 22.93
CA LYS A 391 33.99 23.97 22.26
C LYS A 391 34.33 23.78 20.79
N LYS A 392 35.02 22.69 20.43
CA LYS A 392 35.39 22.36 19.04
C LYS A 392 34.14 22.01 18.23
N ALA A 393 33.29 21.10 18.70
CA ALA A 393 32.05 20.71 18.02
C ALA A 393 31.13 21.91 17.72
N ILE A 394 30.88 22.77 18.72
CA ILE A 394 30.07 23.99 18.54
C ILE A 394 30.68 24.91 17.49
N ARG A 395 32.01 25.09 17.49
CA ARG A 395 32.69 25.94 16.50
C ARG A 395 32.69 25.32 15.12
N ASP A 396 32.86 24.01 15.02
CA ASP A 396 32.92 23.35 13.72
C ASP A 396 31.58 23.46 13.01
N LEU A 397 30.49 23.20 13.73
CA LEU A 397 29.15 23.19 13.15
C LEU A 397 28.56 24.60 12.93
N LEU A 398 28.81 25.55 13.84
CA LEU A 398 28.22 26.90 13.77
C LEU A 398 29.11 27.92 13.05
N ALA A 399 30.31 27.54 12.59
CA ALA A 399 31.20 28.46 11.90
C ALA A 399 30.86 28.61 10.42
N TYR A 400 30.94 29.87 9.98
CA TYR A 400 30.70 30.30 8.61
C TYR A 400 31.94 30.96 7.95
N THR A 401 33.07 30.99 8.66
CA THR A 401 34.37 31.48 8.13
C THR A 401 35.53 30.66 8.70
N SER A 402 36.71 30.81 8.09
CA SER A 402 37.99 30.28 8.60
C SER A 402 38.35 30.78 10.02
N SER A 403 37.71 31.85 10.52
CA SER A 403 37.92 32.40 11.86
C SER A 403 37.07 31.72 12.95
N LYS A 404 36.97 30.38 12.93
CA LYS A 404 36.18 29.59 13.92
C LYS A 404 36.53 29.93 15.38
N SER A 405 37.79 30.32 15.64
CA SER A 405 38.32 30.71 16.95
C SER A 405 37.64 31.94 17.58
N LYS A 406 37.02 32.81 16.77
CA LYS A 406 36.34 34.04 17.25
C LYS A 406 34.94 33.79 17.82
N ILE A 407 34.36 32.61 17.60
CA ILE A 407 33.04 32.25 18.14
C ILE A 407 33.16 32.00 19.65
N LYS A 408 32.57 32.91 20.44
CA LYS A 408 32.46 32.78 21.90
C LYS A 408 31.37 31.76 22.26
N THR A 409 31.73 30.48 22.27
CA THR A 409 30.80 29.36 22.53
C THR A 409 30.01 29.48 23.84
N SER A 410 30.56 30.17 24.84
CA SER A 410 29.86 30.44 26.12
C SER A 410 28.57 31.25 25.95
N ARG A 411 28.44 32.06 24.89
CA ARG A 411 27.23 32.84 24.61
C ARG A 411 26.04 31.98 24.18
N PHE A 412 26.29 30.84 23.53
CA PHE A 412 25.26 29.95 22.99
C PHE A 412 24.93 28.78 23.91
N LYS A 413 25.80 28.54 24.92
CA LYS A 413 25.64 27.46 25.90
C LYS A 413 24.22 27.37 26.44
N LYS A 414 23.67 28.50 26.91
CA LYS A 414 22.32 28.54 27.50
C LYS A 414 21.25 28.22 26.45
N GLU A 415 21.27 28.89 25.31
CA GLU A 415 20.27 28.71 24.24
C GLU A 415 20.26 27.28 23.69
N LEU A 416 21.43 26.70 23.42
CA LEU A 416 21.57 25.31 22.97
C LEU A 416 21.05 24.33 24.02
N LYS A 417 21.41 24.54 25.30
CA LYS A 417 20.94 23.70 26.39
C LYS A 417 19.41 23.76 26.51
N ASP A 418 18.84 24.96 26.46
CA ASP A 418 17.39 25.16 26.58
C ASP A 418 16.64 24.50 25.41
N LYS A 419 17.16 24.58 24.18
CA LYS A 419 16.61 23.85 23.02
C LYS A 419 16.69 22.34 23.22
N PHE A 420 17.83 21.82 23.66
CA PHE A 420 18.05 20.38 23.86
C PHE A 420 17.15 19.81 24.96
N ILE A 421 16.95 20.55 26.06
CA ILE A 421 16.02 20.19 27.13
C ILE A 421 14.59 20.04 26.57
N LYS A 422 14.13 20.99 25.76
CA LYS A 422 12.77 20.96 25.19
C LYS A 422 12.58 19.85 24.16
N MET A 423 13.60 19.60 23.33
CA MET A 423 13.60 18.47 22.41
C MET A 423 13.54 17.14 23.18
N LYS A 424 14.40 16.99 24.21
CA LYS A 424 14.41 15.78 25.04
C LYS A 424 13.06 15.56 25.72
N ALA A 425 12.46 16.60 26.30
CA ALA A 425 11.15 16.52 26.92
C ALA A 425 10.04 16.08 25.94
N SER A 426 10.13 16.47 24.66
CA SER A 426 9.18 16.05 23.63
C SER A 426 9.33 14.58 23.26
N ILE A 427 10.57 14.07 23.26
CA ILE A 427 10.87 12.64 23.06
C ILE A 427 10.46 11.83 24.27
N ASP A 428 10.84 12.25 25.49
CA ASP A 428 10.47 11.58 26.74
C ASP A 428 8.95 11.46 26.88
N TRP A 429 8.21 12.53 26.54
CA TRP A 429 6.75 12.50 26.54
C TRP A 429 6.20 11.44 25.58
N ASN A 430 6.80 11.27 24.39
CA ASN A 430 6.39 10.20 23.48
C ASN A 430 6.75 8.81 24.02
N ILE A 431 7.87 8.65 24.72
CA ILE A 431 8.22 7.37 25.37
C ILE A 431 7.19 7.04 26.45
N GLU A 432 6.89 7.99 27.34
CA GLU A 432 5.94 7.82 28.46
C GLU A 432 4.51 7.55 27.96
N ASN A 433 4.10 8.20 26.87
CA ASN A 433 2.77 8.09 26.28
C ASN A 433 2.74 7.17 25.06
N LYS A 434 3.66 6.20 24.97
CA LYS A 434 3.67 5.11 23.95
C LYS A 434 3.49 5.60 22.50
N GLY A 435 4.15 6.69 22.14
CA GLY A 435 4.17 7.24 20.79
C GLY A 435 2.88 7.98 20.39
N GLU A 436 2.10 8.51 21.34
CA GLU A 436 0.83 9.20 21.05
C GLU A 436 0.97 10.38 20.05
N LYS A 437 2.15 10.98 19.88
CA LYS A 437 2.43 12.02 18.87
C LYS A 437 3.24 11.51 17.68
N LEU A 438 3.32 10.20 17.48
CA LEU A 438 3.86 9.58 16.29
C LEU A 438 2.70 9.14 15.39
N ARG A 439 2.82 9.39 14.10
CA ARG A 439 1.89 8.91 13.07
C ARG A 439 2.71 8.20 12.01
N PHE A 440 2.16 7.19 11.36
CA PHE A 440 2.81 6.61 10.19
C PHE A 440 2.12 7.13 8.94
N LYS A 441 2.86 7.72 8.01
CA LYS A 441 2.30 8.24 6.77
C LYS A 441 3.38 8.37 5.70
N ASN A 442 3.26 7.56 4.64
CA ASN A 442 4.09 7.71 3.46
C ASN A 442 3.72 9.01 2.72
N ARG A 443 4.73 9.78 2.28
CA ARG A 443 4.51 11.00 1.51
C ARG A 443 4.20 10.62 0.05
N MET A 444 3.01 10.95 -0.46
CA MET A 444 2.68 10.71 -1.86
C MET A 444 3.57 11.56 -2.77
N GLY A 445 4.29 10.91 -3.69
CA GLY A 445 4.69 11.54 -4.96
C GLY A 445 5.93 12.42 -5.01
N ARG A 446 6.83 12.40 -4.01
CA ARG A 446 8.26 12.80 -4.09
C ARG A 446 8.87 12.79 -2.68
N ASP A 447 10.06 12.20 -2.56
CA ASP A 447 10.92 12.04 -1.37
C ASP A 447 10.67 10.79 -0.49
N MET A 448 11.68 9.91 -0.49
CA MET A 448 11.87 8.81 0.46
C MET A 448 12.29 9.34 1.85
N ALA A 449 11.51 10.25 2.45
CA ALA A 449 11.81 10.77 3.78
C ALA A 449 11.70 9.65 4.82
N ILE A 450 12.60 9.60 5.81
CA ILE A 450 12.55 8.63 6.92
C ILE A 450 11.46 9.02 7.94
N ALA A 451 11.40 10.31 8.28
CA ALA A 451 10.32 10.94 9.03
C ALA A 451 10.15 12.39 8.57
N TYR A 452 9.06 13.06 8.99
CA TYR A 452 8.81 14.48 8.74
C TYR A 452 7.78 15.07 9.73
N VAL A 453 7.72 16.40 9.82
CA VAL A 453 6.69 17.15 10.58
C VAL A 453 6.00 18.20 9.70
N TYR A 454 4.83 18.69 10.12
CA TYR A 454 4.18 19.87 9.52
C TYR A 454 4.28 21.07 10.48
N PRO A 455 5.39 21.83 10.49
CA PRO A 455 5.64 22.83 11.51
C PRO A 455 4.66 24.02 11.46
N ASN A 456 4.08 24.26 10.29
CA ASN A 456 3.17 25.38 10.01
C ASN A 456 1.69 25.00 10.06
N ASP A 457 1.36 23.73 10.32
CA ASP A 457 -0.02 23.25 10.44
C ASP A 457 -0.42 23.23 11.93
N PRO A 458 -1.36 24.09 12.37
CA PRO A 458 -1.75 24.19 13.79
C PRO A 458 -2.32 22.89 14.36
N GLU A 459 -3.02 22.09 13.55
CA GLU A 459 -3.66 20.84 13.97
C GLU A 459 -2.66 19.68 14.02
N LYS A 460 -1.59 19.76 13.23
CA LYS A 460 -0.53 18.74 13.14
C LYS A 460 0.76 19.14 13.87
N LYS A 461 0.75 20.30 14.53
CA LYS A 461 1.89 20.82 15.28
C LYS A 461 2.28 19.84 16.39
N ASN A 462 3.56 19.52 16.48
CA ASN A 462 4.13 18.56 17.43
C ASN A 462 3.82 17.08 17.14
N ILE A 463 3.42 16.73 15.92
CA ILE A 463 3.26 15.33 15.47
C ILE A 463 4.42 14.97 14.54
N ILE A 464 5.09 13.86 14.83
CA ILE A 464 6.13 13.28 13.96
C ILE A 464 5.48 12.22 13.07
N TYR A 465 5.65 12.35 11.76
CA TYR A 465 5.19 11.38 10.78
C TYR A 465 6.35 10.49 10.35
N LEU A 466 6.28 9.21 10.67
CA LEU A 466 7.24 8.18 10.25
C LEU A 466 6.78 7.58 8.92
N THR A 467 7.72 7.23 8.04
CA THR A 467 7.41 6.51 6.80
C THR A 467 7.77 5.04 6.92
N GLU A 468 7.38 4.26 5.91
CA GLU A 468 7.81 2.87 5.80
C GLU A 468 9.33 2.68 5.77
N VAL A 469 10.09 3.67 5.34
CA VAL A 469 11.55 3.63 5.33
C VAL A 469 12.11 3.58 6.75
N PHE A 470 11.41 4.17 7.74
CA PHE A 470 11.84 4.18 9.14
C PHE A 470 11.97 2.77 9.74
N VAL A 471 11.13 1.84 9.26
CA VAL A 471 10.97 0.48 9.79
C VAL A 471 11.37 -0.61 8.80
N LYS A 472 11.44 -0.32 7.50
CA LYS A 472 11.91 -1.26 6.48
C LYS A 472 13.43 -1.34 6.54
N GLU A 473 13.97 -2.53 6.80
CA GLU A 473 15.35 -2.84 6.46
C GLU A 473 15.51 -2.60 4.94
N LYS A 474 16.41 -1.69 4.53
CA LYS A 474 16.92 -1.70 3.17
C LYS A 474 17.50 -3.09 2.96
N ALA A 475 16.78 -3.94 2.23
CA ALA A 475 17.22 -5.27 1.88
C ALA A 475 18.56 -5.16 1.16
N HIS A 476 19.65 -5.39 1.88
CA HIS A 476 20.96 -5.89 1.48
C HIS A 476 22.01 -5.50 2.55
N PHE A 477 22.67 -6.52 3.12
CA PHE A 477 23.84 -6.51 4.01
C PHE A 477 23.62 -6.16 5.50
N SER A 478 23.93 -7.14 6.37
CA SER A 478 24.58 -7.13 7.71
C SER A 478 24.59 -5.89 8.64
N ALA A 479 23.76 -4.86 8.44
CA ALA A 479 23.92 -3.54 9.04
C ALA A 479 22.85 -3.20 10.10
N GLN A 480 22.49 -4.14 10.98
CA GLN A 480 21.50 -3.92 12.05
C GLN A 480 21.84 -2.75 13.01
N ARG A 481 23.09 -2.24 13.02
CA ARG A 481 23.48 -1.07 13.82
C ARG A 481 23.55 0.26 13.06
N GLU A 482 23.64 0.26 11.74
CA GLU A 482 23.90 1.51 10.99
C GLU A 482 22.60 2.29 10.74
N ASN A 483 21.49 1.60 10.48
CA ASN A 483 20.16 2.23 10.34
C ASN A 483 19.64 2.87 11.65
N ALA A 484 20.14 2.44 12.81
CA ALA A 484 19.73 2.99 14.09
C ALA A 484 20.18 4.46 14.27
N LEU A 485 21.40 4.79 13.82
CA LEU A 485 21.98 6.13 14.00
C LEU A 485 21.30 7.19 13.14
N ASP A 486 20.99 6.84 11.89
CA ASP A 486 20.30 7.75 10.96
C ASP A 486 18.87 8.03 11.45
N ASN A 487 18.19 7.01 11.99
CA ASN A 487 16.88 7.17 12.61
C ASN A 487 16.95 8.06 13.86
N VAL A 488 17.99 7.91 14.71
CA VAL A 488 18.20 8.76 15.89
C VAL A 488 18.44 10.23 15.49
N GLU A 489 19.32 10.48 14.52
CA GLU A 489 19.56 11.82 13.99
C GLU A 489 18.27 12.44 13.42
N THR A 490 17.52 11.65 12.64
CA THR A 490 16.25 12.07 12.05
C THR A 490 15.22 12.44 13.11
N ILE A 491 15.04 11.61 14.16
CA ILE A 491 14.11 11.93 15.25
C ILE A 491 14.50 13.25 15.95
N ILE A 492 15.79 13.46 16.21
CA ILE A 492 16.26 14.70 16.82
C ILE A 492 16.02 15.90 15.88
N HIS A 493 16.23 15.72 14.56
CA HIS A 493 15.92 16.71 13.54
C HIS A 493 14.44 17.09 13.58
N GLU A 494 13.54 16.10 13.48
CA GLU A 494 12.09 16.34 13.44
C GLU A 494 11.57 17.04 14.70
N VAL A 495 12.04 16.60 15.87
CA VAL A 495 11.63 17.20 17.15
C VAL A 495 12.16 18.63 17.30
N SER A 496 13.26 18.97 16.62
CA SER A 496 13.80 20.33 16.66
C SER A 496 12.80 21.36 16.09
N HIS A 497 11.97 20.99 15.12
CA HIS A 497 10.95 21.87 14.54
C HIS A 497 9.89 22.31 15.54
N PHE A 498 9.67 21.54 16.61
CA PHE A 498 8.78 21.94 17.70
C PHE A 498 9.32 23.16 18.47
N GLN A 499 10.60 23.48 18.27
CA GLN A 499 11.31 24.64 18.82
C GLN A 499 11.57 25.74 17.79
N MET A 500 10.74 25.81 16.74
CA MET A 500 10.82 26.82 15.66
C MET A 500 12.16 26.79 14.90
N THR A 501 12.71 25.59 14.70
CA THR A 501 13.75 25.40 13.68
C THR A 501 13.12 25.24 12.30
N GLU A 502 13.91 25.47 11.27
CA GLU A 502 13.52 25.49 9.88
C GLU A 502 14.51 24.65 9.07
N ASP A 503 14.06 24.10 7.94
CA ASP A 503 14.91 23.40 6.98
C ASP A 503 15.54 24.38 6.02
N TYR A 504 16.73 24.88 6.37
CA TYR A 504 17.50 25.74 5.45
C TYR A 504 18.41 24.93 4.52
N PHE A 505 18.54 23.64 4.77
CA PHE A 505 19.40 22.73 4.03
C PHE A 505 18.72 21.36 3.95
N TYR A 506 18.94 20.65 2.85
CA TYR A 506 18.67 19.22 2.76
C TYR A 506 19.94 18.57 2.24
N ALA A 507 20.54 17.66 3.02
CA ALA A 507 21.59 16.81 2.50
C ALA A 507 20.97 15.89 1.43
N PRO A 508 21.62 15.70 0.26
CA PRO A 508 21.20 14.62 -0.61
C PRO A 508 21.26 13.31 0.18
N GLN A 509 20.17 12.57 0.24
CA GLN A 509 20.16 11.17 0.65
C GLN A 509 21.11 10.44 -0.29
N PRO A 510 22.32 10.08 0.14
CA PRO A 510 23.24 9.44 -0.76
C PRO A 510 22.70 8.03 -1.04
N HIS A 511 23.04 7.44 -2.18
CA HIS A 511 22.96 5.99 -2.36
C HIS A 511 24.04 5.25 -1.54
N THR A 512 24.42 5.79 -0.37
CA THR A 512 25.53 5.28 0.43
C THR A 512 25.07 4.17 1.35
N THR A 513 25.99 3.26 1.62
CA THR A 513 25.74 2.05 2.40
C THR A 513 26.18 2.18 3.86
N SER A 514 26.60 3.36 4.34
CA SER A 514 27.02 3.56 5.74
C SER A 514 26.59 4.89 6.38
N ALA A 515 26.24 4.85 7.67
CA ALA A 515 25.84 6.02 8.49
C ALA A 515 26.98 7.03 8.70
N ASP A 516 28.23 6.57 8.70
CA ASP A 516 29.42 7.44 8.79
C ASP A 516 29.57 8.32 7.55
N GLU A 517 29.29 7.76 6.38
CA GLU A 517 29.34 8.49 5.12
C GLU A 517 28.20 9.52 5.04
N TYR A 518 26.98 9.14 5.42
CA TYR A 518 25.84 10.06 5.52
C TYR A 518 26.17 11.25 6.42
N PHE A 519 26.61 10.99 7.65
CA PHE A 519 26.97 12.02 8.61
C PHE A 519 28.05 12.99 8.07
N ASN A 520 29.10 12.46 7.42
CA ASN A 520 30.17 13.28 6.85
C ASN A 520 29.70 14.11 5.65
N VAL A 521 28.81 13.57 4.81
CA VAL A 521 28.21 14.28 3.68
C VAL A 521 27.32 15.42 4.18
N THR A 522 26.46 15.16 5.17
CA THR A 522 25.59 16.19 5.79
C THR A 522 26.44 17.27 6.46
N LEU A 523 27.48 16.90 7.21
CA LEU A 523 28.40 17.83 7.84
C LEU A 523 29.12 18.72 6.81
N LYS A 524 29.60 18.13 5.70
CA LYS A 524 30.22 18.87 4.60
C LYS A 524 29.21 19.83 3.95
N GLY A 525 27.99 19.36 3.72
CA GLY A 525 26.89 20.16 3.17
C GLY A 525 26.54 21.37 4.04
N LEU A 526 26.50 21.21 5.36
CA LEU A 526 26.28 22.32 6.29
C LEU A 526 27.44 23.33 6.30
N HIS A 527 28.69 22.86 6.19
CA HIS A 527 29.83 23.77 6.04
C HIS A 527 29.74 24.58 4.73
N ASP A 528 29.38 23.92 3.64
CA ASP A 528 29.17 24.57 2.34
C ASP A 528 28.01 25.59 2.43
N PHE A 529 26.90 25.22 3.08
CA PHE A 529 25.76 26.10 3.36
C PHE A 529 26.18 27.34 4.19
N ASN A 530 26.87 27.15 5.31
CA ASN A 530 27.30 28.26 6.17
C ASN A 530 28.21 29.26 5.45
N ARG A 531 29.02 28.78 4.50
CA ARG A 531 29.90 29.61 3.68
C ARG A 531 29.10 30.54 2.75
N ILE A 532 28.06 30.02 2.11
CA ILE A 532 27.29 30.72 1.06
C ILE A 532 26.21 31.67 1.58
N VAL A 533 25.67 31.46 2.80
CA VAL A 533 24.62 32.31 3.35
C VAL A 533 25.15 33.73 3.55
N GLY A 534 24.82 34.67 2.66
CA GLY A 534 25.29 36.06 2.71
C GLY A 534 26.55 36.36 1.91
N THR A 535 26.88 35.55 0.90
CA THR A 535 27.82 35.91 -0.18
C THR A 535 27.05 35.97 -1.50
N ASP A 536 27.19 37.06 -2.25
CA ASP A 536 26.57 37.20 -3.58
C ASP A 536 27.53 36.85 -4.74
N SER A 537 28.84 36.73 -4.46
CA SER A 537 29.91 36.69 -5.46
C SER A 537 30.67 35.37 -5.55
N ASP A 538 30.21 34.31 -4.88
CA ASP A 538 30.86 33.01 -5.00
C ASP A 538 30.45 32.34 -6.34
N PRO A 539 31.42 32.07 -7.24
CA PRO A 539 31.13 31.56 -8.59
C PRO A 539 30.42 30.20 -8.59
N ASN A 540 30.49 29.46 -7.48
CA ASN A 540 29.84 28.15 -7.35
C ASN A 540 28.43 28.23 -6.73
N ILE A 541 27.91 29.43 -6.43
CA ILE A 541 26.57 29.62 -5.84
C ILE A 541 25.49 29.00 -6.71
N MET A 542 25.57 29.21 -8.03
CA MET A 542 24.56 28.75 -8.97
C MET A 542 24.57 27.22 -9.12
N GLU A 543 25.76 26.61 -9.08
CA GLU A 543 25.94 25.15 -9.08
C GLU A 543 25.36 24.52 -7.80
N LEU A 544 25.65 25.12 -6.63
CA LEU A 544 25.10 24.69 -5.36
C LEU A 544 23.57 24.88 -5.29
N GLN A 545 23.04 26.03 -5.71
CA GLN A 545 21.59 26.27 -5.80
C GLN A 545 20.91 25.28 -6.74
N THR A 546 21.51 25.01 -7.90
CA THR A 546 21.00 24.02 -8.88
C THR A 546 20.99 22.62 -8.27
N LYS A 547 22.10 22.22 -7.62
CA LYS A 547 22.23 20.95 -6.90
C LYS A 547 21.16 20.78 -5.81
N TYR A 548 20.82 21.84 -5.08
CA TYR A 548 19.79 21.79 -4.03
C TYR A 548 18.35 21.94 -4.57
N SER A 549 18.15 22.56 -5.73
CA SER A 549 16.83 22.72 -6.38
C SER A 549 16.34 21.47 -7.12
N LEU A 550 17.25 20.64 -7.64
CA LEU A 550 16.94 19.36 -8.32
C LEU A 550 16.40 18.27 -7.36
N LEU A 551 16.44 18.52 -6.05
CA LEU A 551 16.03 17.61 -4.98
C LEU A 551 14.61 17.90 -4.44
N GLY A 552 13.76 18.60 -5.21
CA GLY A 552 12.32 18.75 -4.90
C GLY A 552 11.94 19.78 -3.83
N ALA A 553 12.91 20.45 -3.20
CA ALA A 553 12.66 21.48 -2.19
C ALA A 553 12.39 22.86 -2.83
N ILE A 554 11.42 23.59 -2.28
CA ILE A 554 11.23 25.02 -2.57
C ILE A 554 12.36 25.81 -1.89
N ASP A 555 13.51 25.87 -2.56
CA ASP A 555 14.57 26.88 -2.45
C ASP A 555 15.01 27.31 -1.01
N PRO A 556 15.50 26.37 -0.18
CA PRO A 556 15.83 26.61 1.22
C PRO A 556 17.07 27.54 1.40
N VAL A 557 17.98 27.56 0.42
CA VAL A 557 19.14 28.46 0.40
C VAL A 557 18.71 29.91 0.20
N ASN A 558 17.75 30.18 -0.70
CA ASN A 558 17.27 31.54 -0.90
C ASN A 558 16.42 32.02 0.28
N LYS A 559 15.68 31.13 0.96
CA LYS A 559 15.02 31.45 2.23
C LYS A 559 16.04 31.92 3.28
N ALA A 560 17.13 31.19 3.48
CA ALA A 560 18.19 31.57 4.41
C ALA A 560 18.86 32.92 4.04
N ARG A 561 19.11 33.15 2.74
CA ARG A 561 19.69 34.41 2.26
C ARG A 561 18.75 35.59 2.47
N LYS A 562 17.46 35.41 2.20
CA LYS A 562 16.44 36.44 2.45
C LYS A 562 16.44 36.83 3.92
N GLU A 563 16.40 35.86 4.84
CA GLU A 563 16.47 36.15 6.27
C GLU A 563 17.77 36.85 6.69
N PHE A 564 18.90 36.50 6.07
CA PHE A 564 20.18 37.15 6.32
C PHE A 564 20.15 38.63 5.91
N TYR A 565 19.65 38.93 4.72
CA TYR A 565 19.52 40.31 4.22
C TYR A 565 18.42 41.12 4.92
N GLU A 566 17.42 40.45 5.50
CA GLU A 566 16.43 41.04 6.40
C GLU A 566 16.96 41.28 7.83
N GLY A 567 18.26 41.05 8.07
CA GLY A 567 18.95 41.44 9.30
C GLY A 567 19.19 40.31 10.31
N ARG A 568 18.89 39.04 9.98
CA ARG A 568 19.36 37.91 10.82
C ARG A 568 20.84 37.62 10.54
N SER A 569 21.59 37.29 11.59
CA SER A 569 22.98 36.84 11.41
C SER A 569 23.04 35.38 10.94
N ARG A 570 24.10 35.01 10.18
CA ARG A 570 24.37 33.61 9.81
C ARG A 570 24.32 32.66 11.00
N LEU A 571 24.79 33.14 12.15
CA LEU A 571 24.80 32.37 13.39
C LEU A 571 23.39 32.12 13.95
N LYS A 572 22.48 33.10 13.81
CA LYS A 572 21.08 32.94 14.20
C LYS A 572 20.36 31.97 13.26
N ILE A 573 20.70 31.97 11.97
CA ILE A 573 20.20 30.99 10.99
C ILE A 573 20.68 29.59 11.37
N ALA A 574 21.97 29.40 11.64
CA ALA A 574 22.52 28.10 12.07
C ALA A 574 21.91 27.59 13.39
N LEU A 575 21.65 28.47 14.37
CA LEU A 575 20.97 28.10 15.63
C LEU A 575 19.48 27.75 15.47
N ASN A 576 18.89 28.12 14.33
CA ASN A 576 17.51 27.83 13.98
C ASN A 576 17.38 26.86 12.81
N ASN A 577 18.48 26.22 12.39
CA ASN A 577 18.43 25.16 11.38
C ASN A 577 18.29 23.79 12.06
N ALA A 578 17.33 22.98 11.62
CA ALA A 578 17.05 21.66 12.22
C ALA A 578 18.27 20.72 12.14
N ASP A 579 18.92 20.64 10.98
CA ASP A 579 20.12 19.81 10.77
C ASP A 579 21.28 20.19 11.68
N HIS A 580 21.49 21.50 11.92
CA HIS A 580 22.54 21.95 12.82
C HIS A 580 22.25 21.52 14.27
N MET A 581 20.98 21.50 14.68
CA MET A 581 20.61 21.07 16.02
C MET A 581 20.78 19.55 16.18
N ALA A 582 20.33 18.77 15.19
CA ALA A 582 20.47 17.32 15.18
C ALA A 582 21.94 16.88 15.18
N LEU A 583 22.75 17.38 14.25
CA LEU A 583 24.16 17.03 14.17
C LEU A 583 24.96 17.48 15.40
N LEU A 584 24.64 18.65 15.98
CA LEU A 584 25.30 19.08 17.21
C LEU A 584 24.95 18.19 18.39
N ALA A 585 23.68 17.77 18.51
CA ALA A 585 23.26 16.82 19.51
C ALA A 585 23.99 15.49 19.35
N MET A 586 24.10 14.97 18.12
CA MET A 586 24.86 13.76 17.81
C MET A 586 26.35 13.89 18.19
N GLN A 587 27.03 14.98 17.80
CA GLN A 587 28.45 15.20 18.13
C GLN A 587 28.74 15.35 19.63
N LEU A 588 27.80 15.89 20.39
CA LEU A 588 27.96 16.09 21.84
C LEU A 588 27.48 14.89 22.65
N GLY A 589 26.48 14.18 22.14
CA GLY A 589 25.71 13.20 22.90
C GLY A 589 25.99 11.74 22.58
N HIS A 590 26.34 11.43 21.32
CA HIS A 590 26.50 10.05 20.89
C HIS A 590 27.94 9.53 21.10
N PRO A 591 28.16 8.37 21.77
CA PRO A 591 29.50 7.88 22.13
C PRO A 591 30.49 7.75 20.96
N SER A 592 30.02 7.30 19.79
CA SER A 592 30.88 7.14 18.59
C SER A 592 31.20 8.44 17.86
N ARG A 593 30.54 9.55 18.22
CA ARG A 593 30.64 10.83 17.52
C ARG A 593 31.36 11.92 18.31
N ILE A 594 31.71 11.63 19.57
CA ILE A 594 32.47 12.53 20.42
C ILE A 594 33.86 12.70 19.80
N PRO A 595 34.27 13.92 19.41
CA PRO A 595 35.64 14.15 18.96
C PRO A 595 36.62 13.82 20.10
N ALA A 596 37.62 13.00 19.81
CA ALA A 596 38.71 12.66 20.72
C ALA A 596 39.42 13.91 21.28
#